data_AF-A0ABD6EL02-F1
#
_entry.id   AF-A0ABD6EL02-F1
#
_cell.length_a   1.000
_cell.length_b   1.000
_cell.length_c   1.000
_cell.angle_alpha   90.00
_cell.angle_beta   90.00
_cell.angle_gamma   90.00
#
_symmetry.space_group_name_H-M   'P 1'
#
loop_
_entity.id
_entity.type
_entity.pdbx_description
1 polymer ?
#
loop_
_entity_poly.entity_id
_entity_poly.type
_entity_poly.pdbx_seq_one_letter_code
_entity_poly.pdbx_strand_id
1 'polypeptide(L)'
;MPAECIFLRTWSLHSIQTDLLHNMCHQQEHMKVYDPHGGKDNLRRLTGRHETSRADQFSWGVANRGCSVRIPRQVALEKKGFLEDRRPSSNCDPYSVTAALVKTILLDGKEVD
;
A
#
# COMPACT_ATOMS: atom_id res chain seq x y z
N MET A 1 16.35 31.79 -21.60
CA MET A 1 15.50 30.60 -21.37
C MET A 1 16.21 29.72 -20.34
N PRO A 2 15.98 29.90 -19.04
CA PRO A 2 16.55 29.00 -18.05
C PRO A 2 15.60 27.83 -17.82
N ALA A 3 16.19 26.64 -17.82
CA ALA A 3 15.56 25.39 -17.45
C ALA A 3 14.94 25.50 -16.06
N GLU A 4 13.64 25.24 -15.95
CA GLU A 4 12.99 25.11 -14.65
C GLU A 4 13.50 23.85 -13.97
N CYS A 5 14.38 24.11 -13.01
CA CYS A 5 14.88 23.18 -12.02
C CYS A 5 13.67 22.48 -11.39
N ILE A 6 13.52 21.18 -11.67
CA ILE A 6 12.53 20.30 -11.06
C ILE A 6 12.58 20.53 -9.55
N PHE A 7 11.51 21.15 -9.06
CA PHE A 7 11.32 21.55 -7.68
C PHE A 7 11.58 20.34 -6.79
N LEU A 8 12.74 20.32 -6.15
CA LEU A 8 13.05 19.43 -5.03
C LEU A 8 12.00 19.73 -3.96
N ARG A 9 10.88 18.99 -3.99
CA ARG A 9 9.95 18.95 -2.86
C ARG A 9 10.80 18.62 -1.64
N THR A 10 10.83 19.53 -0.69
CA THR A 10 11.47 19.34 0.61
C THR A 10 10.64 18.32 1.38
N TRP A 11 10.95 17.04 1.19
CA TRP A 11 10.25 15.93 1.84
C TRP A 11 10.60 15.92 3.32
N SER A 12 9.78 16.57 4.14
CA SER A 12 9.67 16.18 5.54
C SER A 12 9.30 14.70 5.60
N LEU A 13 10.02 13.89 6.38
CA LEU A 13 9.77 12.44 6.53
C LEU A 13 8.31 12.08 6.89
N HIS A 14 7.54 13.03 7.42
CA HIS A 14 6.09 12.86 7.62
C HIS A 14 5.30 12.78 6.30
N SER A 15 5.72 13.51 5.26
CA SER A 15 5.02 13.56 3.97
C SER A 15 5.21 12.28 3.16
N ILE A 16 6.35 11.61 3.28
CA ILE A 16 6.63 10.36 2.54
C ILE A 16 5.64 9.26 2.98
N GLN A 17 5.40 9.10 4.29
CA GLN A 17 4.47 8.08 4.77
C GLN A 17 3.02 8.36 4.34
N THR A 18 2.57 9.62 4.37
CA THR A 18 1.21 9.97 3.97
C THR A 18 0.99 9.79 2.48
N ASP A 19 1.97 10.17 1.66
CA ASP A 19 1.86 10.10 0.20
C ASP A 19 1.89 8.64 -0.29
N LEU A 20 2.75 7.81 0.31
CA LEU A 20 2.76 6.36 0.06
C LEU A 20 1.42 5.69 0.40
N LEU A 21 0.85 6.02 1.55
CA LEU A 21 -0.44 5.47 1.98
C LEU A 21 -1.60 6.02 1.16
N HIS A 22 -1.49 7.25 0.66
CA HIS A 22 -2.47 7.85 -0.24
C HIS A 22 -2.52 7.10 -1.57
N ASN A 23 -1.37 6.81 -2.18
CA ASN A 23 -1.33 6.09 -3.46
C ASN A 23 -1.90 4.66 -3.36
N MET A 24 -1.73 4.04 -2.20
CA MET A 24 -2.25 2.69 -1.90
C MET A 24 -3.78 2.63 -1.73
N CYS A 25 -4.48 3.78 -1.80
CA CYS A 25 -5.94 3.85 -1.79
C CYS A 25 -6.61 3.21 -3.01
N HIS A 26 -5.86 2.92 -4.09
CA HIS A 26 -6.30 2.15 -5.26
C HIS A 26 -6.51 0.65 -4.94
N GLN A 27 -7.15 0.34 -3.81
CA GLN A 27 -7.27 -0.99 -3.23
C GLN A 27 -7.93 -1.99 -4.19
N GLN A 28 -8.86 -1.55 -5.05
CA GLN A 28 -9.54 -2.45 -5.99
C GLN A 28 -8.60 -3.02 -7.05
N GLU A 29 -7.62 -2.25 -7.51
CA GLU A 29 -6.63 -2.72 -8.50
C GLU A 29 -5.68 -3.73 -7.86
N HIS A 30 -5.19 -3.40 -6.66
CA HIS A 30 -4.38 -4.32 -5.87
C HIS A 30 -5.12 -5.62 -5.53
N MET A 31 -6.42 -5.55 -5.20
CA MET A 31 -7.21 -6.72 -4.84
C MET A 31 -7.32 -7.75 -5.97
N LYS A 32 -7.35 -7.29 -7.22
CA LYS A 32 -7.36 -8.17 -8.41
C LYS A 32 -6.04 -8.92 -8.58
N VAL A 33 -4.93 -8.30 -8.19
CA VAL A 33 -3.57 -8.88 -8.28
C VAL A 33 -3.26 -9.78 -7.08
N TYR A 34 -3.82 -9.46 -5.91
CA TYR A 34 -3.57 -10.15 -4.65
C TYR A 34 -4.23 -11.52 -4.52
N ASP A 35 -5.03 -11.90 -5.51
CA ASP A 35 -5.67 -13.20 -5.59
C ASP A 35 -5.78 -13.61 -7.07
N PRO A 36 -5.26 -14.79 -7.46
CA PRO A 36 -5.37 -15.30 -8.84
C PRO A 36 -6.82 -15.42 -9.34
N HIS A 37 -7.80 -15.49 -8.43
CA HIS A 37 -9.23 -15.51 -8.77
C HIS A 37 -9.88 -14.12 -8.81
N GLY A 38 -9.07 -13.05 -8.93
CA GLY A 38 -9.54 -11.68 -9.09
C GLY A 38 -10.14 -11.09 -7.81
N GLY A 39 -9.70 -11.55 -6.64
CA GLY A 39 -10.11 -11.05 -5.32
C GLY A 39 -11.26 -11.82 -4.67
N LYS A 40 -11.86 -12.81 -5.35
CA LYS A 40 -13.03 -13.55 -4.86
C LYS A 40 -12.73 -14.37 -3.60
N ASP A 41 -11.54 -14.95 -3.50
CA ASP A 41 -11.16 -15.72 -2.32
C ASP A 41 -10.80 -14.79 -1.16
N ASN A 42 -10.17 -13.66 -1.49
CA ASN A 42 -9.80 -12.66 -0.51
C ASN A 42 -11.03 -11.98 0.13
N LEU A 43 -12.16 -11.86 -0.59
CA LEU A 43 -13.44 -11.38 -0.04
C LEU A 43 -13.96 -12.23 1.12
N ARG A 44 -13.68 -13.55 1.13
CA ARG A 44 -14.08 -14.44 2.22
C ARG A 44 -13.26 -14.23 3.49
N ARG A 45 -12.02 -13.75 3.33
CA ARG A 45 -11.07 -13.49 4.42
C ARG A 45 -11.19 -12.07 4.95
N LEU A 46 -11.15 -11.08 4.06
CA LEU A 46 -11.14 -9.64 4.35
C LEU A 46 -12.54 -9.10 4.66
N THR A 47 -13.09 -9.54 5.79
CA THR A 47 -14.45 -9.21 6.24
C THR A 47 -14.49 -8.07 7.25
N GLY A 48 -13.34 -7.59 7.72
CA GLY A 48 -13.26 -6.63 8.84
C GLY A 48 -13.36 -7.28 10.22
N ARG A 49 -13.58 -8.60 10.29
CA ARG A 49 -13.62 -9.38 11.53
C ARG A 49 -12.33 -10.18 11.68
N HIS A 50 -12.01 -10.61 12.90
CA HIS A 50 -10.83 -11.45 13.19
C HIS A 50 -9.49 -10.83 12.78
N GLU A 51 -9.24 -9.58 13.17
CA GLU A 51 -7.98 -8.86 12.85
C GLU A 51 -7.67 -8.74 11.34
N THR A 52 -8.71 -8.76 10.51
CA THR A 52 -8.61 -8.49 9.06
C THR A 52 -9.25 -7.15 8.72
N SER A 53 -8.77 -6.48 7.68
CA SER A 53 -9.46 -5.32 7.12
C SER A 53 -10.61 -5.73 6.23
N ARG A 54 -11.46 -4.77 5.85
CA ARG A 54 -12.51 -5.00 4.85
C ARG A 54 -11.92 -4.84 3.43
N ALA A 55 -12.34 -5.69 2.50
CA ALA A 55 -11.89 -5.62 1.11
C ALA A 55 -12.39 -4.38 0.34
N ASP A 56 -13.48 -3.77 0.79
CA ASP A 56 -14.13 -2.61 0.16
C ASP A 56 -13.50 -1.26 0.55
N GLN A 57 -12.84 -1.18 1.71
CA GLN A 57 -12.30 0.06 2.25
C GLN A 57 -10.82 -0.06 2.56
N PHE A 58 -10.04 0.92 2.11
CA PHE A 58 -8.65 1.06 2.50
C PHE A 58 -8.53 1.73 3.86
N SER A 59 -7.71 1.16 4.73
CA SER A 59 -7.45 1.70 6.07
C SER A 59 -6.00 1.45 6.46
N TRP A 60 -5.41 2.38 7.22
CA TRP A 60 -4.08 2.21 7.77
C TRP A 60 -4.02 2.74 9.21
N GLY A 61 -3.05 2.27 9.98
CA GLY A 61 -2.89 2.72 11.36
C GLY A 61 -1.59 2.27 12.02
N VAL A 62 -1.22 2.99 13.08
CA VAL A 62 -0.06 2.66 13.91
C VAL A 62 -0.44 1.56 14.91
N ALA A 63 0.30 0.45 14.90
CA ALA A 63 0.07 -0.72 15.75
C ALA A 63 -1.34 -1.34 15.65
N ASN A 64 -2.13 -0.97 14.63
CA ASN A 64 -3.44 -1.53 14.40
C ASN A 64 -3.33 -2.80 13.56
N ARG A 65 -3.91 -3.90 14.03
CA ARG A 65 -3.97 -5.16 13.26
C ARG A 65 -5.20 -5.18 12.35
N GLY A 66 -6.32 -4.56 12.71
CA GLY A 66 -7.55 -4.57 11.89
C GLY A 66 -7.52 -3.70 10.63
N CYS A 67 -6.40 -3.05 10.31
CA CYS A 67 -6.27 -2.19 9.13
C CYS A 67 -5.60 -2.89 7.94
N SER A 68 -5.79 -2.34 6.75
CA SER A 68 -5.23 -2.89 5.51
C SER A 68 -3.70 -2.80 5.47
N VAL A 69 -3.15 -1.65 5.83
CA VAL A 69 -1.70 -1.45 5.97
C VAL A 69 -1.37 -1.08 7.41
N ARG A 70 -0.42 -1.79 8.00
CA ARG A 70 0.00 -1.59 9.39
C ARG A 70 1.36 -0.91 9.45
N ILE A 71 1.48 0.08 10.32
CA ILE A 71 2.75 0.70 10.69
C ILE A 71 3.17 0.14 12.06
N PRO A 72 4.30 -0.57 12.18
CA PRO A 72 4.78 -1.03 13.48
C PRO A 72 5.04 0.15 14.43
N ARG A 73 4.80 -0.03 15.74
CA ARG A 73 4.97 1.04 16.74
C ARG A 73 6.40 1.60 16.76
N GLN A 74 7.39 0.72 16.60
CA GLN A 74 8.80 1.12 16.54
C GLN A 74 9.10 1.98 15.31
N VAL A 75 8.55 1.61 14.14
CA VAL A 75 8.69 2.39 12.89
C VAL A 75 8.07 3.77 13.03
N ALA A 76 6.90 3.87 13.67
CA ALA A 76 6.27 5.16 13.95
C ALA A 76 7.08 6.03 14.92
N LEU A 77 7.70 5.42 15.93
CA LEU A 77 8.56 6.12 16.90
C LEU A 77 9.86 6.63 16.26
N GLU A 78 10.53 5.78 15.51
CA GLU A 78 11.82 6.08 14.87
C GLU A 78 11.68 6.86 13.55
N LYS A 79 10.44 6.98 13.02
CA LYS A 79 10.12 7.63 11.74
C LYS A 79 10.91 7.07 10.55
N LYS A 80 11.31 5.81 10.64
CA LYS A 80 12.04 5.06 9.60
C LYS A 80 11.72 3.57 9.74
N GLY A 81 11.80 2.84 8.64
CA GLY A 81 11.57 1.39 8.60
C GLY A 81 10.64 1.00 7.46
N PHE A 82 9.66 0.14 7.76
CA PHE A 82 8.81 -0.49 6.75
C PHE A 82 7.32 -0.38 7.07
N LEU A 83 6.50 -0.59 6.05
CA LEU A 83 5.05 -0.72 6.12
C LEU A 83 4.67 -2.19 5.87
N GLU A 84 3.65 -2.69 6.55
CA GLU A 84 3.17 -4.07 6.39
C GLU A 84 1.82 -4.04 5.64
N ASP A 85 1.79 -4.48 4.38
CA ASP A 85 0.53 -4.69 3.66
C ASP A 85 -0.08 -6.05 4.04
N ARG A 86 -1.28 -6.02 4.62
CA ARG A 86 -1.98 -7.21 5.16
C ARG A 86 -3.11 -7.70 4.23
N ARG A 87 -3.28 -7.06 3.08
CA ARG A 87 -4.29 -7.39 2.08
C ARG A 87 -3.94 -8.59 1.20
N PRO A 88 -2.67 -8.93 0.88
CA PRO A 88 -2.37 -10.11 0.07
C PRO A 88 -2.94 -11.39 0.66
N SER A 89 -3.53 -12.24 -0.18
CA SER A 89 -4.04 -13.55 0.23
C SER A 89 -2.90 -14.57 0.28
N SER A 90 -3.05 -15.66 1.02
CA SER A 90 -2.04 -16.72 1.13
C SER A 90 -1.74 -17.41 -0.21
N ASN A 91 -2.66 -17.34 -1.17
CA ASN A 91 -2.55 -17.90 -2.52
C ASN A 91 -2.03 -16.90 -3.56
N CYS A 92 -1.59 -15.70 -3.15
CA CYS A 92 -1.12 -14.67 -4.08
C CYS A 92 0.17 -15.07 -4.79
N ASP A 93 0.34 -14.61 -6.03
CA ASP A 93 1.65 -14.66 -6.70
C ASP A 93 2.57 -13.55 -6.15
N PRO A 94 3.70 -13.87 -5.50
CA PRO A 94 4.59 -12.88 -4.90
C PRO A 94 5.18 -11.91 -5.94
N TYR A 95 5.39 -12.34 -7.18
CA TYR A 95 5.92 -11.47 -8.23
C TYR A 95 4.92 -10.40 -8.63
N SER A 96 3.67 -10.81 -8.87
CA SER A 96 2.59 -9.89 -9.20
C SER A 96 2.31 -8.90 -8.06
N VAL A 97 2.31 -9.35 -6.80
CA VAL A 97 2.12 -8.49 -5.62
C VAL A 97 3.22 -7.44 -5.50
N THR A 98 4.48 -7.85 -5.60
CA THR A 98 5.63 -6.94 -5.46
C THR A 98 5.70 -5.93 -6.61
N ALA A 99 5.43 -6.36 -7.85
CA ALA A 99 5.35 -5.47 -9.00
C ALA A 99 4.25 -4.42 -8.84
N ALA A 100 3.05 -4.81 -8.39
CA ALA A 100 1.95 -3.89 -8.13
C ALA A 100 2.29 -2.88 -7.02
N LEU A 101 2.92 -3.34 -5.94
CA LEU A 101 3.38 -2.46 -4.86
C LEU A 101 4.38 -1.42 -5.36
N VAL A 102 5.42 -1.86 -6.07
CA VAL A 102 6.45 -0.97 -6.64
C VAL A 102 5.83 0.02 -7.62
N LYS A 103 4.92 -0.42 -8.47
CA LYS A 103 4.24 0.44 -9.44
C LYS A 103 3.48 1.57 -8.75
N THR A 104 2.67 1.25 -7.75
CA THR A 104 1.84 2.24 -7.04
C THR A 104 2.65 3.17 -6.14
N ILE A 105 3.71 2.65 -5.51
CA ILE A 105 4.51 3.41 -4.53
C ILE A 105 5.57 4.27 -5.21
N LEU A 106 6.22 3.78 -6.26
CA LEU A 106 7.40 4.42 -6.85
C LEU A 106 7.18 4.98 -8.26
N LEU A 107 6.23 4.43 -9.04
CA LEU A 107 6.13 4.70 -10.48
C LEU A 107 4.88 5.51 -10.88
N ASP A 108 4.03 5.86 -9.93
CA ASP A 108 2.76 6.62 -10.03
C ASP A 108 2.51 7.32 -11.39
N GLY A 109 1.94 6.56 -12.35
CA GLY A 109 1.46 7.08 -13.64
C GLY A 109 2.49 7.29 -14.76
N LYS A 110 3.77 6.91 -14.62
CA LYS A 110 4.69 6.88 -15.76
C LYS A 110 4.54 5.58 -16.52
N GLU A 111 3.85 5.64 -17.67
CA GLU A 111 3.98 4.61 -18.69
C GLU A 111 5.47 4.46 -19.02
N VAL A 112 5.97 3.23 -18.87
CA VAL A 112 7.29 2.86 -19.39
C VAL A 112 7.03 2.46 -20.83
N ASP A 113 7.14 3.43 -21.73
CA ASP A 113 7.21 3.21 -23.18
C ASP A 113 8.47 2.43 -23.58
#